data_AF-A0A6A3GXC1-F1
#
_entry.id   AF-A0A6A3GXC1-F1
#
_cell.length_a   1.000
_cell.length_b   1.000
_cell.length_c   1.000
_cell.angle_alpha   90.00
_cell.angle_beta   90.00
_cell.angle_gamma   90.00
#
_symmetry.space_group_name_H-M   'P 1'
#
loop_
_entity.id
_entity.type
_entity.pdbx_description
1 polymer ?
#
loop_
_entity_poly.entity_id
_entity_poly.type
_entity_poly.pdbx_seq_one_letter_code
_entity_poly.pdbx_strand_id
1 'polypeptide(L)'
;MGAGEIETIPGQAGSSPARTRSRFNTKSDKALLAEVLSTPPYETERGAVKGVWASITERVNQSLQTNFSTRACRDRTGLLLRQYEAQKKANESASGTSEVHTSMDDVLERILLLRDAASGQKQAKRAHQNTKTQELETAGQRLMRAAEERVSERIEGGDDAREGQQREKPKRRRLSVMLEHEQKEAVERRKLEEKKVALQKEERNLRREELDEQRRQRNLMQEQMQQQAEQTSALMKLLAAAISEKHM
;
A
#
# COMPACT_ATOMS: atom_id res chain seq x y z
N MET A 1 -10.23 67.56 54.20
CA MET A 1 -10.29 66.17 54.70
C MET A 1 -11.54 65.56 54.08
N GLY A 2 -11.53 64.62 53.14
CA GLY A 2 -10.54 63.62 52.78
C GLY A 2 -11.15 62.23 52.97
N ALA A 3 -12.09 61.84 52.09
CA ALA A 3 -12.65 60.50 51.86
C ALA A 3 -13.74 60.71 50.79
N GLY A 4 -13.81 60.08 49.63
CA GLY A 4 -13.33 58.78 49.19
C GLY A 4 -14.45 58.21 48.32
N GLU A 5 -14.58 58.68 47.07
CA GLU A 5 -15.52 58.13 46.11
C GLU A 5 -14.79 57.16 45.19
N ILE A 6 -15.17 55.90 45.32
CA ILE A 6 -14.66 54.75 44.59
C ILE A 6 -15.28 54.78 43.19
N GLU A 7 -14.43 54.92 42.17
CA GLU A 7 -14.82 54.72 40.77
C GLU A 7 -15.43 53.34 40.61
N THR A 8 -16.74 53.30 40.37
CA THR A 8 -17.46 52.10 39.97
C THR A 8 -17.20 51.86 38.49
N ILE A 9 -16.35 50.89 38.18
CA ILE A 9 -16.10 50.41 36.81
C ILE A 9 -17.37 49.67 36.34
N PRO A 10 -18.01 50.06 35.22
CA PRO A 10 -19.14 49.32 34.69
C PRO A 10 -18.66 48.00 34.06
N GLY A 11 -19.22 46.89 34.58
CA GLY A 11 -18.95 45.55 34.10
C GLY A 11 -19.35 45.35 32.64
N GLN A 12 -18.39 44.97 31.80
CA GLN A 12 -18.65 44.35 30.51
C GLN A 12 -19.06 42.89 30.75
N ALA A 13 -20.35 42.64 30.92
CA ALA A 13 -20.95 41.33 30.71
C ALA A 13 -21.21 41.12 29.20
N GLY A 14 -20.14 40.95 28.43
CA GLY A 14 -20.21 40.45 27.06
C GLY A 14 -20.47 38.94 27.05
N SER A 15 -21.65 38.49 27.46
CA SER A 15 -22.08 37.10 27.27
C SER A 15 -22.29 36.87 25.77
N SER A 16 -21.25 36.38 25.09
CA SER A 16 -21.40 35.83 23.75
C SER A 16 -22.43 34.70 23.82
N PRO A 17 -23.47 34.68 22.95
CA PRO A 17 -24.49 33.64 23.01
C PRO A 17 -23.82 32.28 22.85
N ALA A 18 -24.12 31.37 23.77
CA ALA A 18 -23.60 30.00 23.74
C ALA A 18 -23.91 29.40 22.36
N ARG A 19 -22.88 29.20 21.53
CA ARG A 19 -23.04 28.61 20.20
C ARG A 19 -23.64 27.22 20.37
N THR A 20 -24.91 27.07 20.02
CA THR A 20 -25.57 25.77 19.92
C THR A 20 -24.76 24.90 18.97
N ARG A 21 -24.23 23.79 19.49
CA ARG A 21 -23.37 22.89 18.71
C ARG A 21 -24.20 22.27 17.58
N SER A 22 -23.79 22.51 16.34
CA SER A 22 -24.47 21.95 15.16
C SER A 22 -24.46 20.42 15.20
N ARG A 23 -25.57 19.80 14.79
CA ARG A 23 -25.72 18.33 14.68
C ARG A 23 -25.54 17.90 13.22
N PHE A 24 -24.89 16.76 13.02
CA PHE A 24 -24.78 16.15 11.70
C PHE A 24 -26.12 15.53 11.27
N ASN A 25 -26.43 15.71 9.99
CA ASN A 25 -27.50 15.11 9.23
C ASN A 25 -27.01 14.76 7.82
N THR A 26 -27.85 14.10 7.01
CA THR A 26 -27.50 13.64 5.66
C THR A 26 -26.98 14.77 4.76
N LYS A 27 -27.54 15.98 4.84
CA LYS A 27 -27.09 17.14 4.06
C LYS A 27 -25.68 17.55 4.46
N SER A 28 -25.41 17.66 5.76
CA SER A 28 -24.07 18.01 6.26
C SER A 28 -23.05 16.90 6.04
N ASP A 29 -23.48 15.63 6.09
CA ASP A 29 -22.61 14.49 5.80
C ASP A 29 -22.18 14.49 4.34
N LYS A 30 -23.12 14.73 3.41
CA LYS A 30 -22.82 14.83 1.98
C LYS A 30 -21.84 15.97 1.68
N ALA A 31 -22.05 17.15 2.26
CA ALA A 31 -21.15 18.29 2.09
C ALA A 31 -19.76 18.02 2.70
N LEU A 32 -19.71 17.42 3.90
CA LEU A 32 -18.46 17.04 4.55
C LEU A 32 -17.66 16.04 3.70
N LEU A 33 -18.30 14.99 3.20
CA LEU A 33 -17.64 13.97 2.39
C LEU A 33 -17.16 14.53 1.05
N ALA A 34 -17.93 15.42 0.42
CA ALA A 34 -17.51 16.10 -0.81
C ALA A 34 -16.23 16.94 -0.59
N GLU A 35 -16.17 17.68 0.53
CA GLU A 35 -14.99 18.47 0.90
C GLU A 35 -13.78 17.60 1.23
N VAL A 36 -13.99 16.48 1.93
CA VAL A 36 -12.93 15.50 2.23
C VAL A 36 -12.40 14.86 0.95
N LEU A 37 -13.27 14.57 -0.02
CA LEU A 37 -12.86 14.02 -1.31
C LEU A 37 -12.09 15.05 -2.15
N SER A 38 -12.51 16.32 -2.12
CA SER A 38 -11.84 17.43 -2.82
C SER A 38 -10.45 17.75 -2.23
N THR A 39 -10.29 17.66 -0.92
CA THR A 39 -8.99 17.85 -0.24
C THR A 39 -8.66 16.65 0.64
N PRO A 40 -8.14 15.54 0.07
CA PRO A 40 -7.91 14.30 0.81
C PRO A 40 -6.92 14.48 1.96
N PRO A 41 -7.33 14.29 3.23
CA PRO A 41 -6.42 14.44 4.37
C PRO A 41 -5.37 13.32 4.43
N TYR A 42 -5.60 12.20 3.75
CA TYR A 42 -4.77 10.99 3.83
C TYR A 42 -3.48 11.07 3.00
N GLU A 43 -3.51 11.81 1.89
CA GLU A 43 -2.39 11.99 0.96
C GLU A 43 -1.37 13.02 1.45
N THR A 44 -1.75 13.81 2.45
CA THR A 44 -0.92 14.92 2.95
C THR A 44 0.30 14.44 3.72
N GLU A 45 1.38 15.22 3.65
CA GLU A 45 2.62 14.95 4.37
C GLU A 45 2.42 14.95 5.89
N ARG A 46 3.34 14.26 6.58
CA ARG A 46 3.32 14.16 8.05
C ARG A 46 3.46 15.56 8.65
N GLY A 47 2.43 16.03 9.33
CA GLY A 47 2.36 17.35 9.97
C GLY A 47 1.31 18.28 9.38
N ALA A 48 0.97 18.13 8.10
CA ALA A 48 0.00 18.98 7.40
C ALA A 48 -1.47 18.55 7.62
N VAL A 49 -1.71 17.29 8.00
CA VAL A 49 -3.04 16.69 8.20
C VAL A 49 -3.95 17.55 9.09
N LYS A 50 -3.41 18.16 10.15
CA LYS A 50 -4.18 19.02 11.07
C LYS A 50 -4.71 20.28 10.36
N GLY A 51 -3.87 20.91 9.53
CA GLY A 51 -4.24 22.10 8.75
C GLY A 51 -5.26 21.78 7.66
N VAL A 52 -5.15 20.61 7.04
CA VAL A 52 -6.12 20.15 6.02
C VAL A 52 -7.49 19.94 6.64
N TRP A 53 -7.57 19.24 7.78
CA TRP A 53 -8.85 19.09 8.49
C TRP A 53 -9.43 20.43 8.94
N ALA A 54 -8.60 21.38 9.40
CA ALA A 54 -9.07 22.71 9.75
C ALA A 54 -9.69 23.44 8.53
N SER A 55 -9.01 23.37 7.38
CA SER A 55 -9.48 23.99 6.13
C SER A 55 -10.78 23.34 5.62
N ILE A 56 -10.90 22.01 5.69
CA ILE A 56 -12.14 21.29 5.36
C ILE A 56 -13.28 21.77 6.25
N THR A 57 -13.05 21.83 7.57
CA THR A 57 -14.08 22.27 8.53
C THR A 57 -14.52 23.70 8.28
N GLU A 58 -13.58 24.59 7.96
CA GLU A 58 -13.89 25.97 7.61
C GLU A 58 -14.83 26.05 6.41
N ARG A 59 -14.51 25.36 5.31
CA ARG A 59 -15.36 25.35 4.10
C ARG A 59 -16.73 24.71 4.32
N VAL A 60 -16.79 23.62 5.09
CA VAL A 60 -18.06 22.99 5.47
C VAL A 60 -18.92 23.95 6.30
N ASN A 61 -18.32 24.64 7.27
CA ASN A 61 -19.04 25.60 8.11
C ASN A 61 -19.51 26.83 7.34
N GLN A 62 -18.68 27.34 6.42
CA GLN A 62 -19.04 28.45 5.54
C GLN A 62 -20.20 28.08 4.61
N SER A 63 -20.13 26.93 3.96
CA SER A 63 -21.16 26.48 3.01
C SER A 63 -22.50 26.14 3.67
N LEU A 64 -22.48 25.57 4.88
CA LEU A 64 -23.70 25.15 5.59
C LEU A 64 -24.20 26.17 6.62
N GLN A 65 -23.46 27.27 6.83
CA GLN A 65 -23.71 28.23 7.91
C GLN A 65 -23.77 27.54 9.29
N THR A 66 -22.86 26.58 9.53
CA THR A 66 -22.79 25.77 10.76
C THR A 66 -21.52 26.05 11.55
N ASN A 67 -21.42 25.45 12.75
CA ASN A 67 -20.29 25.61 13.66
C ASN A 67 -19.75 24.26 14.14
N PHE A 68 -19.39 23.38 13.21
CA PHE A 68 -18.70 22.13 13.53
C PHE A 68 -17.26 22.39 13.95
N SER A 69 -16.78 21.62 14.93
CA SER A 69 -15.36 21.62 15.27
C SER A 69 -14.59 20.68 14.34
N THR A 70 -13.30 20.95 14.16
CA THR A 70 -12.42 20.10 13.33
C THR A 70 -12.41 18.65 13.78
N ARG A 71 -12.41 18.44 15.09
CA ARG A 71 -12.53 17.10 15.68
C ARG A 71 -13.86 16.43 15.30
N ALA A 72 -14.97 17.16 15.36
CA ALA A 72 -16.29 16.62 15.02
C ALA A 72 -16.38 16.20 13.55
N CYS A 73 -15.83 16.99 12.61
CA CYS A 73 -15.78 16.65 11.18
C CYS A 73 -14.94 15.39 10.94
N ARG A 74 -13.76 15.30 11.57
CA ARG A 74 -12.89 14.13 11.46
C ARG A 74 -13.54 12.87 12.03
N ASP A 75 -14.08 12.97 13.24
CA ASP A 75 -14.72 11.83 13.92
C ASP A 75 -15.96 11.36 13.15
N ARG A 76 -16.77 12.30 12.62
CA ARG A 76 -17.93 11.96 11.78
C ARG A 76 -17.53 11.26 10.49
N THR A 77 -16.51 11.76 9.80
CA THR A 77 -15.99 11.11 8.58
C THR A 77 -15.52 9.69 8.88
N GLY A 78 -14.76 9.50 9.96
CA GLY A 78 -14.31 8.17 10.38
C GLY A 78 -15.46 7.22 10.74
N LEU A 79 -16.53 7.74 11.33
CA LEU A 79 -17.73 6.96 11.62
C LEU A 79 -18.46 6.53 10.34
N LEU A 80 -18.66 7.44 9.38
CA LEU A 80 -19.32 7.14 8.10
C LEU A 80 -18.55 6.08 7.31
N LEU A 81 -17.22 6.19 7.25
CA LEU A 81 -16.38 5.19 6.57
C LEU A 81 -16.50 3.80 7.21
N ARG A 82 -16.48 3.71 8.54
CA ARG A 82 -16.64 2.42 9.25
C ARG A 82 -18.03 1.81 9.04
N GLN A 83 -19.07 2.63 9.03
CA GLN A 83 -20.43 2.17 8.77
C GLN A 83 -20.54 1.59 7.36
N TYR A 84 -19.96 2.28 6.37
CA TYR A 84 -19.92 1.81 4.99
C TYR A 84 -19.11 0.52 4.83
N GLU A 85 -17.92 0.41 5.44
CA GLU A 85 -17.15 -0.86 5.43
C GLU A 85 -17.93 -2.03 6.03
N ALA A 86 -18.64 -1.79 7.15
CA ALA A 86 -19.46 -2.82 7.78
C ALA A 86 -20.65 -3.24 6.91
N GLN A 87 -21.31 -2.27 6.27
CA GLN A 87 -22.41 -2.51 5.33
C GLN A 87 -21.91 -3.29 4.11
N LYS A 88 -20.82 -2.84 3.48
CA LYS A 88 -20.20 -3.52 2.33
C LYS A 88 -19.86 -4.97 2.64
N LYS A 89 -19.23 -5.23 3.79
CA LYS A 89 -18.92 -6.60 4.23
C LYS A 89 -20.18 -7.45 4.49
N ALA A 90 -21.21 -6.86 5.08
CA ALA A 90 -22.48 -7.56 5.30
C ALA A 90 -23.15 -7.92 3.96
N ASN A 91 -23.13 -7.02 2.98
CA ASN A 91 -23.69 -7.23 1.65
C ASN A 91 -22.92 -8.28 0.86
N GLU A 92 -21.58 -8.26 0.91
CA GLU A 92 -20.73 -9.32 0.35
C GLU A 92 -21.07 -10.70 0.96
N SER A 93 -21.39 -10.77 2.25
CA SER A 93 -21.76 -12.02 2.92
C SER A 93 -23.20 -12.47 2.66
N ALA A 94 -24.09 -11.55 2.27
CA ALA A 94 -25.51 -11.80 2.04
C ALA A 94 -25.85 -12.20 0.59
N SER A 95 -24.83 -12.56 -0.21
CA SER A 95 -24.88 -12.96 -1.63
C SER A 95 -26.27 -13.39 -2.12
N GLY A 96 -26.98 -12.49 -2.82
CA GLY A 96 -28.29 -12.77 -3.42
C GLY A 96 -29.32 -11.64 -3.35
N THR A 97 -29.08 -10.58 -2.59
CA THR A 97 -29.96 -9.40 -2.52
C THR A 97 -29.43 -8.26 -3.40
N SER A 98 -30.33 -7.62 -4.15
CA SER A 98 -30.02 -6.41 -4.93
C SER A 98 -29.72 -5.24 -3.98
N GLU A 99 -28.45 -4.88 -3.82
CA GLU A 99 -28.06 -3.70 -3.06
C GLU A 99 -28.45 -2.42 -3.81
N VAL A 100 -29.09 -1.49 -3.10
CA VAL A 100 -29.35 -0.14 -3.62
C VAL A 100 -28.13 0.71 -3.29
N HIS A 101 -27.21 0.77 -4.24
CA HIS A 101 -26.02 1.62 -4.15
C HIS A 101 -26.39 3.09 -4.32
N THR A 102 -25.95 3.96 -3.42
CA THR A 102 -26.24 5.40 -3.46
C THR A 102 -25.03 6.21 -3.93
N SER A 103 -25.26 7.41 -4.47
CA SER A 103 -24.17 8.35 -4.81
C SER A 103 -23.26 8.72 -3.62
N MET A 104 -23.71 8.52 -2.38
CA MET A 104 -22.89 8.74 -1.19
C MET A 104 -21.93 7.58 -0.95
N ASP A 105 -22.36 6.36 -1.30
CA ASP A 105 -21.54 5.15 -1.23
C ASP A 105 -20.36 5.22 -2.22
N ASP A 106 -20.58 5.76 -3.42
CA ASP A 106 -19.50 6.05 -4.38
C ASP A 106 -18.42 6.96 -3.77
N VAL A 107 -18.84 8.03 -3.09
CA VAL A 107 -17.93 8.99 -2.45
C VAL A 107 -17.18 8.31 -1.30
N LEU A 108 -17.87 7.52 -0.48
CA LEU A 108 -17.27 6.79 0.63
C LEU A 108 -16.25 5.76 0.14
N GLU A 109 -16.60 4.98 -0.90
CA GLU A 109 -15.69 4.04 -1.52
C GLU A 109 -14.45 4.74 -2.07
N ARG A 110 -14.62 5.87 -2.76
CA ARG A 110 -13.48 6.63 -3.26
C ARG A 110 -12.57 7.13 -2.14
N ILE A 111 -13.14 7.64 -1.04
CA ILE A 111 -12.36 8.09 0.12
C ILE A 111 -11.62 6.91 0.77
N LEU A 112 -12.23 5.73 0.85
CA LEU A 112 -11.58 4.51 1.35
C LEU A 112 -10.36 4.14 0.47
N LEU A 113 -10.52 4.13 -0.85
CA LEU A 113 -9.42 3.83 -1.78
C LEU A 113 -8.24 4.79 -1.58
N LEU A 114 -8.50 6.09 -1.42
CA LEU A 114 -7.46 7.09 -1.15
C LEU A 114 -6.76 6.85 0.19
N ARG A 115 -7.53 6.52 1.23
CA ARG A 115 -7.00 6.20 2.57
C ARG A 115 -6.09 4.97 2.51
N ASP A 116 -6.52 3.92 1.83
CA ASP A 116 -5.82 2.64 1.77
C ASP A 116 -4.57 2.74 0.89
N ALA A 117 -4.65 3.46 -0.24
CA ALA A 117 -3.49 3.79 -1.06
C ALA A 117 -2.44 4.58 -0.27
N ALA A 118 -2.86 5.60 0.49
CA ALA A 118 -1.95 6.37 1.33
C ALA A 118 -1.33 5.52 2.46
N SER A 119 -2.08 4.58 3.03
CA SER A 119 -1.57 3.62 4.02
C SER A 119 -0.55 2.66 3.39
N GLY A 120 -0.85 2.11 2.22
CA GLY A 120 0.02 1.22 1.46
C GLY A 120 1.34 1.88 1.09
N GLN A 121 1.32 3.12 0.60
CA GLN A 121 2.55 3.89 0.32
C GLN A 121 3.40 4.10 1.57
N LYS A 122 2.79 4.38 2.72
CA LYS A 122 3.51 4.54 4.00
C LYS A 122 4.13 3.22 4.46
N GLN A 123 3.44 2.11 4.29
CA GLN A 123 3.96 0.77 4.60
C GLN A 123 5.11 0.38 3.67
N ALA A 124 4.98 0.61 2.35
CA ALA A 124 6.03 0.34 1.38
C ALA A 124 7.31 1.15 1.66
N LYS A 125 7.18 2.43 1.99
CA LYS A 125 8.33 3.29 2.38
C LYS A 125 9.03 2.75 3.63
N ARG A 126 8.26 2.30 4.64
CA ARG A 126 8.81 1.70 5.87
C ARG A 126 9.49 0.37 5.59
N ALA A 127 8.86 -0.50 4.80
CA ALA A 127 9.44 -1.78 4.41
C ALA A 127 10.77 -1.58 3.68
N HIS A 128 10.82 -0.66 2.70
CA HIS A 128 12.04 -0.35 1.97
C HIS A 128 13.15 0.20 2.87
N GLN A 129 12.81 1.09 3.82
CA GLN A 129 13.77 1.58 4.81
C GLN A 129 14.31 0.44 5.69
N ASN A 130 13.45 -0.45 6.17
CA ASN A 130 13.85 -1.59 6.98
C ASN A 130 14.73 -2.58 6.22
N THR A 131 14.42 -2.86 4.94
CA THR A 131 15.27 -3.71 4.10
C THR A 131 16.64 -3.08 3.92
N LYS A 132 16.70 -1.76 3.64
CA LYS A 132 17.97 -1.04 3.50
C LYS A 132 18.81 -1.07 4.79
N THR A 133 18.18 -0.93 5.96
CA THR A 133 18.91 -1.03 7.24
C THR A 133 19.42 -2.46 7.47
N GLN A 134 18.60 -3.48 7.19
CA GLN A 134 19.02 -4.88 7.31
C GLN A 134 20.17 -5.24 6.35
N GLU A 135 20.14 -4.73 5.12
CA GLU A 135 21.23 -4.92 4.15
C GLU A 135 22.53 -4.28 4.64
N LEU A 136 22.47 -3.06 5.17
CA LEU A 136 23.63 -2.36 5.75
C LEU A 136 24.18 -3.09 6.97
N GLU A 137 23.33 -3.55 7.89
CA GLU A 137 23.74 -4.35 9.05
C GLU A 137 24.40 -5.66 8.62
N THR A 138 23.80 -6.36 7.64
CA THR A 138 24.35 -7.61 7.11
C THR A 138 25.70 -7.38 6.43
N ALA A 139 25.86 -6.30 5.67
CA ALA A 139 27.13 -5.91 5.08
C ALA A 139 28.19 -5.61 6.16
N GLY A 140 27.82 -4.88 7.21
CA GLY A 140 28.69 -4.62 8.36
C GLY A 140 29.15 -5.90 9.07
N GLN A 141 28.23 -6.83 9.32
CA GLN A 141 28.56 -8.13 9.91
C GLN A 141 29.51 -8.95 9.04
N ARG A 142 29.35 -8.92 7.71
CA ARG A 142 30.27 -9.59 6.78
C ARG A 142 31.68 -8.99 6.83
N LEU A 143 31.79 -7.67 6.92
CA LEU A 143 33.08 -6.99 7.06
C LEU A 143 33.78 -7.35 8.37
N MET A 144 33.03 -7.43 9.47
CA MET A 144 33.55 -7.84 10.78
C MET A 144 34.09 -9.28 10.74
N ARG A 145 33.32 -10.25 10.21
CA ARG A 145 33.79 -11.63 10.07
C ARG A 145 35.03 -11.73 9.18
N ALA A 146 35.06 -11.03 8.06
CA ALA A 146 36.24 -11.01 7.18
C ALA A 146 37.47 -10.35 7.85
N ALA A 147 37.27 -9.44 8.81
CA ALA A 147 38.36 -8.89 9.62
C ALA A 147 38.83 -9.88 10.69
N GLU A 148 37.89 -10.56 11.36
CA GLU A 148 38.18 -11.63 12.33
C GLU A 148 38.99 -12.76 11.68
N GLU A 149 38.58 -13.24 10.50
CA GLU A 149 39.31 -14.25 9.72
C GLU A 149 40.77 -13.82 9.45
N ARG A 150 40.99 -12.57 9.00
CA ARG A 150 42.35 -12.03 8.77
C ARG A 150 43.19 -11.92 10.04
N VAL A 151 42.56 -11.69 11.18
CA VAL A 151 43.26 -11.63 12.47
C VAL A 151 43.59 -13.04 12.94
N SER A 152 42.65 -13.99 12.84
CA SER A 152 42.89 -15.40 13.15
C SER A 152 44.01 -15.99 12.28
N GLU A 153 44.02 -15.74 10.97
CA GLU A 153 45.11 -16.16 10.07
C GLU A 153 46.49 -15.61 10.50
N ARG A 154 46.53 -14.39 11.04
CA ARG A 154 47.77 -13.77 11.53
C ARG A 154 48.24 -14.38 12.85
N ILE A 155 47.30 -14.73 13.74
CA ILE A 155 47.59 -15.36 15.03
C ILE A 155 48.06 -16.81 14.80
N GLU A 156 47.32 -17.59 14.01
CA GLU A 156 47.69 -18.96 13.64
C GLU A 156 48.99 -19.02 12.83
N GLY A 157 49.28 -17.99 12.02
CA GLY A 157 50.54 -17.85 11.29
C GLY A 157 51.71 -17.31 12.11
N GLY A 158 51.47 -16.83 13.34
CA GLY A 158 52.44 -16.15 14.20
C GLY A 158 53.03 -17.00 15.33
N ASP A 159 52.35 -18.07 15.74
CA ASP A 159 52.80 -18.94 16.84
C ASP A 159 53.83 -20.01 16.44
N ASP A 160 54.08 -20.21 15.13
CA ASP A 160 55.10 -21.14 14.60
C ASP A 160 56.56 -20.60 14.72
N ALA A 161 56.82 -19.67 15.64
CA ALA A 161 58.13 -19.05 15.87
C ALA A 161 58.74 -19.34 17.25
N ARG A 162 58.20 -20.28 18.02
CA ARG A 162 58.81 -20.74 19.29
C ARG A 162 58.65 -22.24 19.51
N GLU A 163 59.54 -23.01 18.90
CA GLU A 163 60.40 -24.03 19.55
C GLU A 163 61.00 -24.96 18.48
N GLY A 164 62.16 -25.51 18.81
CA GLY A 164 63.12 -26.02 17.84
C GLY A 164 62.74 -27.29 17.10
N GLN A 165 63.55 -27.52 16.06
CA GLN A 165 63.89 -28.79 15.40
C GLN A 165 63.22 -29.11 14.06
N GLN A 166 64.13 -29.27 13.09
CA GLN A 166 64.06 -29.99 11.81
C GLN A 166 63.08 -29.48 10.74
N ARG A 167 63.69 -28.75 9.80
CA ARG A 167 63.12 -28.28 8.55
C ARG A 167 62.90 -29.44 7.57
N GLU A 168 61.67 -29.94 7.46
CA GLU A 168 61.10 -30.26 6.15
C GLU A 168 60.14 -29.15 5.71
N LYS A 169 60.25 -28.73 4.45
CA LYS A 169 59.82 -27.41 3.96
C LYS A 169 58.30 -27.17 4.10
N PRO A 170 57.84 -26.15 4.88
CA PRO A 170 56.41 -25.84 5.05
C PRO A 170 55.72 -25.19 3.83
N LYS A 171 56.50 -24.80 2.80
CA LYS A 171 55.97 -24.08 1.62
C LYS A 171 55.04 -24.93 0.74
N ARG A 172 55.20 -26.27 0.72
CA ARG A 172 54.37 -27.16 -0.11
C ARG A 172 52.97 -27.38 0.46
N ARG A 173 52.82 -27.43 1.79
CA ARG A 173 51.51 -27.60 2.46
C ARG A 173 50.64 -26.35 2.40
N ARG A 174 51.21 -25.14 2.48
CA ARG A 174 50.44 -23.89 2.31
C ARG A 174 49.90 -23.73 0.89
N LEU A 175 50.69 -24.11 -0.13
CA LEU A 175 50.26 -24.03 -1.52
C LEU A 175 49.12 -25.02 -1.83
N SER A 176 49.15 -26.24 -1.27
CA SER A 176 48.08 -27.21 -1.48
C SER A 176 46.77 -26.78 -0.85
N VAL A 177 46.80 -26.23 0.37
CA VAL A 177 45.59 -25.72 1.05
C VAL A 177 45.00 -24.50 0.31
N MET A 178 45.84 -23.60 -0.20
CA MET A 178 45.37 -22.49 -1.05
C MET A 178 44.73 -22.98 -2.35
N LEU A 179 45.34 -23.97 -3.01
CA LEU A 179 44.76 -24.57 -4.23
C LEU A 179 43.42 -25.24 -3.95
N GLU A 180 43.30 -25.97 -2.85
CA GLU A 180 42.03 -26.60 -2.46
C GLU A 180 40.94 -25.57 -2.14
N HIS A 181 41.29 -24.45 -1.50
CA HIS A 181 40.36 -23.35 -1.25
C HIS A 181 39.89 -22.69 -2.56
N GLU A 182 40.82 -22.38 -3.46
CA GLU A 182 40.51 -21.80 -4.78
C GLU A 182 39.63 -22.74 -5.62
N GLN A 183 39.91 -24.04 -5.58
CA GLN A 183 39.07 -25.05 -6.24
C GLN A 183 37.67 -25.14 -5.64
N LYS A 184 37.53 -25.09 -4.31
CA LYS A 184 36.24 -25.09 -3.62
C LYS A 184 35.43 -23.82 -3.97
N GLU A 185 36.06 -22.65 -3.94
CA GLU A 185 35.41 -21.40 -4.36
C GLU A 185 34.97 -21.44 -5.83
N ALA A 186 35.80 -21.97 -6.72
CA ALA A 186 35.46 -22.10 -8.14
C ALA A 186 34.24 -23.03 -8.35
N VAL A 187 34.16 -24.13 -7.60
CA VAL A 187 33.02 -25.06 -7.65
C VAL A 187 31.75 -24.40 -7.11
N GLU A 188 31.84 -23.69 -5.98
CA GLU A 188 30.67 -22.99 -5.42
C GLU A 188 30.18 -21.87 -6.33
N ARG A 189 31.09 -21.12 -6.98
CA ARG A 189 30.73 -20.11 -7.99
C ARG A 189 29.97 -20.74 -9.16
N ARG A 190 30.43 -21.88 -9.68
CA ARG A 190 29.74 -22.60 -10.77
C ARG A 190 28.35 -23.08 -10.35
N LYS A 191 28.21 -23.68 -9.17
CA LYS A 191 26.90 -24.10 -8.64
C LYS A 191 25.93 -22.91 -8.51
N LEU A 192 26.43 -21.76 -8.10
CA LEU A 192 25.62 -20.56 -7.89
C LEU A 192 25.17 -19.96 -9.25
N GLU A 193 26.04 -20.01 -10.25
CA GLU A 193 25.72 -19.62 -11.63
C GLU A 193 24.71 -20.58 -12.27
N GLU A 194 24.88 -21.89 -12.11
CA GLU A 194 23.93 -22.91 -12.58
C GLU A 194 22.54 -22.70 -11.98
N LYS A 195 22.44 -22.43 -10.66
CA LYS A 195 21.17 -22.11 -9.99
C LYS A 195 20.53 -20.84 -10.56
N LYS A 196 21.31 -19.80 -10.81
CA LYS A 196 20.80 -18.55 -11.43
C LYS A 196 20.26 -18.80 -12.83
N VAL A 197 20.98 -19.57 -13.65
CA VAL A 197 20.56 -19.94 -15.00
C VAL A 197 19.29 -20.81 -14.96
N ALA A 198 19.19 -21.74 -14.01
CA ALA A 198 18.00 -22.56 -13.82
C ALA A 198 16.77 -21.71 -13.47
N LEU A 199 16.88 -20.81 -12.50
CA LEU A 199 15.78 -19.90 -12.12
C LEU A 199 15.37 -18.99 -13.28
N GLN A 200 16.32 -18.46 -14.05
CA GLN A 200 16.00 -17.66 -15.24
C GLN A 200 15.28 -18.47 -16.31
N LYS A 201 15.61 -19.75 -16.48
CA LYS A 201 14.89 -20.64 -17.41
C LYS A 201 13.47 -20.91 -16.93
N GLU A 202 13.27 -21.16 -15.64
CA GLU A 202 11.94 -21.36 -15.04
C GLU A 202 11.08 -20.11 -15.21
N GLU A 203 11.60 -18.91 -14.92
CA GLU A 203 10.86 -17.65 -15.11
C GLU A 203 10.45 -17.45 -16.57
N ARG A 204 11.34 -17.76 -17.52
CA ARG A 204 11.02 -17.68 -18.95
C ARG A 204 9.97 -18.70 -19.38
N ASN A 205 9.94 -19.88 -18.76
CA ASN A 205 8.92 -20.89 -19.04
C ASN A 205 7.56 -20.47 -18.48
N LEU A 206 7.50 -19.98 -17.23
CA LEU A 206 6.27 -19.47 -16.65
C LEU A 206 5.67 -18.33 -17.49
N ARG A 207 6.50 -17.37 -17.93
CA ARG A 207 6.04 -16.29 -18.83
C ARG A 207 5.50 -16.82 -20.17
N ARG A 208 6.01 -17.94 -20.68
CA ARG A 208 5.48 -18.57 -21.90
C ARG A 208 4.14 -19.24 -21.62
N GLU A 209 4.03 -19.98 -20.52
CA GLU A 209 2.78 -20.62 -20.10
C GLU A 209 1.66 -19.61 -19.86
N GLU A 210 1.96 -18.48 -19.19
CA GLU A 210 1.00 -17.37 -18.99
C GLU A 210 0.50 -16.80 -20.32
N LEU A 211 1.40 -16.60 -21.29
CA LEU A 211 1.02 -16.12 -22.62
C LEU A 211 0.16 -17.14 -23.38
N ASP A 212 0.44 -18.43 -23.24
CA ASP A 212 -0.35 -19.50 -23.85
C ASP A 212 -1.72 -19.65 -23.18
N GLU A 213 -1.82 -19.44 -21.87
CA GLU A 213 -3.11 -19.35 -21.15
C GLU A 213 -3.93 -18.14 -21.61
N GLN A 214 -3.32 -16.96 -21.71
CA GLN A 214 -4.00 -15.77 -22.24
C GLN A 214 -4.49 -15.98 -23.67
N ARG A 215 -3.69 -16.62 -24.53
CA ARG A 215 -4.11 -16.99 -25.89
C ARG A 215 -5.30 -17.95 -25.87
N ARG A 216 -5.26 -18.99 -25.03
CA ARG A 216 -6.38 -19.94 -24.88
C ARG A 216 -7.66 -19.26 -24.41
N GLN A 217 -7.58 -18.38 -23.41
CA GLN A 217 -8.72 -17.61 -22.92
C GLN A 217 -9.29 -16.69 -24.01
N ARG A 218 -8.42 -16.01 -24.75
CA ARG A 218 -8.84 -15.14 -25.86
C ARG A 218 -9.51 -15.92 -26.99
N ASN A 219 -8.97 -17.07 -27.36
CA ASN A 219 -9.56 -17.93 -28.38
C ASN A 219 -10.94 -18.44 -27.95
N LEU A 220 -11.07 -18.91 -26.69
CA LEU A 220 -12.36 -19.35 -26.15
C LEU A 220 -13.40 -18.22 -26.15
N MET A 221 -13.00 -17.01 -25.75
CA MET A 221 -13.89 -15.84 -25.77
C MET A 221 -14.32 -15.48 -27.20
N GLN A 222 -13.42 -15.59 -28.16
CA GLN A 222 -13.72 -15.34 -29.57
C GLN A 222 -14.68 -16.38 -30.14
N GLU A 223 -14.49 -17.66 -29.83
CA GLU A 223 -15.41 -18.74 -30.21
C GLU A 223 -16.81 -18.55 -29.62
N GLN A 224 -16.91 -18.19 -28.33
CA GLN A 224 -18.20 -17.88 -27.69
C GLN A 224 -18.90 -16.70 -28.37
N MET A 225 -18.16 -15.64 -28.69
CA MET A 225 -18.71 -14.48 -29.39
C MET A 225 -19.19 -14.84 -30.80
N GLN A 226 -18.46 -15.69 -31.52
CA GLN A 226 -18.87 -16.19 -32.84
C GLN A 226 -20.15 -17.01 -32.74
N GLN A 227 -20.24 -17.95 -31.80
CA GLN A 227 -21.46 -18.74 -31.59
C GLN A 227 -22.66 -17.85 -31.25
N GLN A 228 -22.48 -16.84 -30.39
CA GLN A 228 -23.53 -15.88 -30.07
C GLN A 228 -23.95 -15.05 -31.29
N ALA A 229 -22.98 -14.62 -32.13
CA ALA A 229 -23.26 -13.90 -33.37
C ALA A 229 -24.01 -14.77 -34.39
N GLU A 230 -23.68 -16.06 -34.49
CA GLU A 230 -24.38 -17.01 -35.35
C GLU A 230 -25.81 -17.27 -34.87
N GLN A 231 -26.01 -17.47 -33.57
CA GLN A 231 -27.34 -17.66 -32.98
C GLN A 231 -28.24 -16.43 -33.18
N THR A 232 -27.70 -15.23 -32.94
CA THR A 232 -28.44 -13.97 -33.16
C THR A 232 -28.76 -13.73 -34.63
N SER A 233 -27.81 -14.02 -35.53
CA SER A 233 -28.01 -13.97 -36.99
C SER A 233 -29.10 -14.95 -37.45
N ALA A 234 -29.08 -16.19 -36.97
CA ALA A 234 -30.09 -17.20 -37.30
C ALA A 234 -31.49 -16.80 -36.82
N LEU A 235 -31.59 -16.26 -35.59
CA LEU A 235 -32.86 -15.77 -35.04
C LEU A 235 -33.40 -14.58 -35.83
N MET A 236 -32.54 -13.64 -36.22
CA MET A 236 -32.92 -12.51 -37.08
C MET A 236 -33.43 -12.96 -38.46
N LYS A 237 -32.81 -13.99 -39.06
CA LYS A 237 -33.28 -14.57 -40.33
C LYS A 237 -34.67 -15.21 -40.20
N LEU A 238 -34.93 -15.94 -39.09
CA LEU A 238 -36.25 -16.53 -38.83
C LEU A 238 -37.32 -15.44 -38.63
N LEU A 239 -37.01 -14.37 -37.90
CA LEU A 239 -37.93 -13.24 -37.74
C LEU A 239 -38.23 -12.56 -39.09
N ALA A 240 -37.22 -12.35 -39.93
CA ALA A 240 -37.41 -11.76 -41.26
C ALA A 240 -38.28 -12.64 -42.18
N ALA A 241 -38.12 -13.97 -42.12
CA ALA A 241 -38.95 -14.91 -42.86
C ALA A 241 -40.41 -14.89 -42.39
N ALA A 242 -40.64 -14.93 -41.07
CA ALA A 242 -41.99 -14.87 -40.49
C ALA A 242 -42.72 -13.54 -40.79
N ILE A 243 -41.98 -12.42 -40.82
CA ILE A 243 -42.53 -11.13 -41.21
C ILE A 243 -42.89 -11.14 -42.70
N SER A 244 -42.06 -11.72 -43.56
CA SER A 244 -42.33 -11.81 -45.00
C SER A 244 -43.53 -12.71 -45.32
N GLU A 245 -43.69 -13.84 -44.63
CA GLU A 245 -44.86 -14.73 -44.78
C GLU A 245 -46.17 -14.06 -44.35
N LYS A 246 -46.13 -13.16 -43.36
CA LYS A 246 -47.34 -12.44 -42.89
C LYS A 246 -47.79 -11.32 -43.84
N HIS A 247 -46.95 -10.90 -44.77
CA HIS A 247 -47.21 -9.80 -45.71
C HIS A 247 -47.43 -10.27 -47.16
N MET A 248 -47.47 -11.59 -47.41
CA MET A 248 -48.01 -12.19 -48.63
C MET A 248 -49.44 -12.69 -48.40
#